data_AF-A0AAF0PNI1-F1
#
_entry.id   AF-A0AAF0PNI1-F1
#
_cell.length_a   1.000
_cell.length_b   1.000
_cell.length_c   1.000
_cell.angle_alpha   90.00
_cell.angle_beta   90.00
_cell.angle_gamma   90.00
#
_symmetry.space_group_name_H-M   'P 1'
#
loop_
_entity.id
_entity.type
_entity.pdbx_description
1 polymer ?
#
loop_
_entity_poly.entity_id
_entity_poly.type
_entity_poly.pdbx_seq_one_letter_code
_entity_poly.pdbx_strand_id
1 'polypeptide(L)' 'MARVLVRKFSGVLHIWSNACEKSFQELKDRLTSATVLTLPQRTNGFVVYCDASRVGLGCVLMQNVKVIAFASRQIKVY' A
#
# COMPACT_ATOMS: atom_id res chain seq x y z
N MET A 1 8.27 1.47 -7.92
CA MET A 1 7.35 2.55 -7.51
C MET A 1 5.93 2.00 -7.53
N ALA A 2 5.29 1.82 -6.38
CA ALA A 2 3.89 1.41 -6.30
C ALA A 2 3.04 2.50 -6.97
N ARG A 3 2.49 2.19 -8.15
CA ARG A 3 1.63 3.12 -8.87
C ARG A 3 0.26 3.02 -8.19
N VAL A 4 -0.11 4.05 -7.43
CA VAL A 4 -1.45 4.17 -6.87
C VAL A 4 -2.42 4.32 -8.04
N LEU A 5 -3.09 3.22 -8.39
CA LEU A 5 -4.19 3.22 -9.35
C LEU A 5 -5.39 3.85 -8.66
N VAL A 6 -5.51 5.18 -8.74
CA VAL A 6 -6.75 5.88 -8.39
C VAL A 6 -7.77 5.49 -9.45
N ARG A 7 -8.64 4.53 -9.13
CA ARG A 7 -9.82 4.25 -9.96
C ARG A 7 -10.93 5.21 -9.57
N LYS A 8 -11.58 5.79 -10.59
CA LYS A 8 -12.83 6.54 -10.46
C LYS A 8 -13.92 5.55 -10.05
N PHE A 9 -14.36 5.59 -8.79
CA PHE A 9 -15.51 4.81 -8.34
C PHE A 9 -16.74 5.71 -8.25
N SER A 10 -17.84 5.23 -8.85
CA SER A 10 -19.18 5.83 -8.91
C SER A 10 -19.33 7.10 -9.76
N GLY A 11 -20.54 7.31 -10.29
CA GLY A 11 -20.91 8.41 -11.20
C GLY A 11 -20.92 9.81 -10.55
N VAL A 12 -20.23 10.00 -9.43
CA VAL A 12 -20.07 11.27 -8.74
C VAL A 12 -18.69 11.84 -9.09
N LEU A 13 -18.66 13.10 -9.54
CA LEU A 13 -17.41 13.78 -9.86
C LEU A 13 -16.70 14.17 -8.56
N HIS A 14 -15.76 13.34 -8.12
CA HIS A 14 -14.86 13.73 -7.03
C HIS A 14 -13.76 14.65 -7.56
N ILE A 15 -13.78 15.91 -7.13
CA ILE A 15 -12.74 16.88 -7.45
C ILE A 15 -11.56 16.64 -6.50
N TRP A 16 -10.42 16.22 -7.06
CA TRP A 16 -9.18 16.10 -6.32
C TRP A 16 -8.62 17.50 -6.04
N SER A 17 -8.87 18.01 -4.83
CA SER A 17 -8.44 19.34 -4.44
C SER A 17 -6.96 19.37 -4.04
N ASN A 18 -6.38 20.56 -4.00
CA ASN A 18 -5.01 20.74 -3.52
C ASN A 18 -4.85 20.34 -2.04
N ALA A 19 -5.93 20.43 -1.25
CA ALA A 19 -5.94 19.93 0.13
C ALA A 19 -5.90 18.39 0.17
N CYS A 20 -6.66 17.73 -0.71
CA CYS A 20 -6.61 16.26 -0.85
C CYS A 20 -5.22 15.78 -1.22
N GLU A 21 -4.56 16.45 -2.18
CA GLU A 21 -3.19 16.13 -2.57
C GLU A 21 -2.21 16.25 -1.39
N LYS A 22 -2.28 17.37 -0.64
CA LYS A 22 -1.42 17.57 0.54
C LYS A 22 -1.60 16.47 1.58
N SER A 23 -2.84 16.14 1.95
CA SER A 23 -3.12 15.06 2.90
C SER A 23 -2.66 13.70 2.38
N PHE A 24 -2.79 13.43 1.09
CA PHE A 24 -2.33 12.18 0.49
C PHE A 24 -0.80 12.05 0.48
N GLN A 25 -0.08 13.14 0.18
CA GLN A 25 1.38 13.17 0.28
C GLN A 25 1.84 12.95 1.72
N GLU A 26 1.23 13.61 2.69
CA GLU A 26 1.53 13.41 4.11
C GLU A 26 1.30 11.95 4.56
N LEU A 27 0.21 11.33 4.09
CA LEU A 27 -0.06 9.91 4.37
C LEU A 27 1.04 9.01 3.80
N LYS A 28 1.50 9.25 2.56
CA LYS A 28 2.61 8.49 1.97
C LYS A 28 3.89 8.68 2.76
N ASP A 29 4.22 9.92 3.13
CA ASP A 29 5.43 10.21 3.91
C ASP A 29 5.39 9.47 5.25
N ARG A 30 4.28 9.56 5.98
CA ARG A 30 4.10 8.84 7.26
C ARG A 30 4.21 7.31 7.09
N LEU A 31 3.58 6.74 6.05
CA LEU A 31 3.58 5.29 5.79
C LEU A 31 4.92 4.76 5.28
N THR A 32 5.71 5.58 4.61
CA THR A 32 7.02 5.20 4.06
C THR A 32 8.18 5.60 4.95
N SER A 33 7.95 6.47 5.94
CA SER A 33 8.95 6.83 6.95
C SER A 33 9.35 5.61 7.79
N ALA A 34 10.64 5.54 8.15
CA ALA A 34 11.30 4.39 8.78
C ALA A 34 10.63 3.89 10.09
N THR A 35 9.75 4.69 10.69
CA THR A 35 9.02 4.35 11.91
C THR A 35 7.93 3.30 11.71
N VAL A 36 7.47 3.06 10.48
CA VAL A 36 6.45 2.04 10.17
C VAL A 36 7.06 0.71 9.72
N LEU A 37 8.24 0.74 9.09
CA LEU A 37 8.93 -0.45 8.57
C LEU A 37 10.00 -0.93 9.55
N THR A 38 9.74 -2.07 10.19
CA THR A 38 10.66 -2.70 11.15
C THR A 38 11.61 -3.65 10.43
N LEU A 39 12.84 -3.79 10.94
CA LEU A 39 13.78 -4.80 10.43
C LEU A 39 13.27 -6.23 10.74
N PRO A 40 13.42 -7.16 9.79
CA PRO A 40 13.05 -8.56 10.02
C PRO A 40 13.92 -9.17 11.12
N GLN A 41 13.28 -9.86 12.06
CA GLN A 41 13.94 -10.64 13.10
C GLN A 41 14.06 -12.10 12.67
N ARG A 42 15.17 -12.75 13.03
CA ARG A 42 15.44 -14.15 12.66
C ARG A 42 14.64 -15.17 13.49
N THR A 43 14.11 -14.74 14.62
CA THR A 43 13.61 -15.64 15.67
C THR A 43 12.13 -16.01 15.53
N ASN A 44 11.35 -15.28 14.71
CA ASN A 44 9.91 -15.47 14.57
C ASN A 44 9.51 -15.65 13.09
N GLY A 45 8.41 -16.37 12.84
CA GLY A 45 7.84 -16.49 11.50
C GLY A 45 7.27 -15.17 10.97
N PHE A 46 7.01 -15.13 9.67
CA PHE A 46 6.37 -14.01 9.00
C PHE A 46 4.92 -14.35 8.64
N VAL A 47 4.07 -13.32 8.59
CA VAL A 47 2.69 -13.41 8.08
C VAL A 47 2.58 -12.49 6.87
N VAL A 48 2.01 -13.01 5.79
CA VAL A 48 1.72 -12.22 4.58
C VAL A 48 0.21 -12.01 4.48
N TYR A 49 -0.20 -10.75 4.49
CA TYR A 49 -1.57 -10.36 4.15
C TYR A 49 -1.60 -9.94 2.70
N CYS A 50 -2.47 -10.53 1.89
CA CYS A 50 -2.62 -10.19 0.47
C CYS A 50 -4.06 -9.85 0.15
N ASP A 51 -4.25 -8.86 -0.72
CA ASP A 51 -5.53 -8.54 -1.34
C ASP A 51 -5.35 -8.38 -2.86
N ALA A 52 -6.33 -8.85 -3.62
CA ALA A 52 -6.28 -8.92 -5.06
C ALA A 52 -7.54 -8.34 -5.72
N SER A 53 -7.31 -7.60 -6.80
CA SER A 53 -8.36 -7.15 -7.71
C SER A 53 -8.17 -7.81 -9.08
N ARG A 54 -9.10 -7.57 -10.01
CA ARG A 54 -8.96 -8.02 -11.41
C ARG A 54 -7.71 -7.50 -12.13
N VAL A 55 -7.10 -6.41 -11.63
CA VAL A 55 -5.98 -5.73 -12.32
C VAL A 55 -4.67 -5.76 -11.56
N GLY A 56 -4.68 -6.10 -10.28
CA GLY A 56 -3.49 -5.98 -9.45
C GLY A 56 -3.61 -6.73 -8.15
N LEU A 57 -2.45 -7.08 -7.60
CA LEU A 57 -2.26 -7.74 -6.32
C LEU A 57 -1.43 -6.83 -5.43
N GLY A 58 -1.85 -6.65 -4.18
CA GLY A 58 -1.08 -6.00 -3.12
C GLY A 58 -0.88 -6.96 -1.95
N CYS A 59 0.30 -6.91 -1.32
CA CYS A 59 0.59 -7.68 -0.13
C CYS A 59 1.41 -6.87 0.89
N VAL A 60 1.25 -7.23 2.17
CA VAL A 60 1.98 -6.69 3.31
C VAL A 60 2.67 -7.84 4.04
N LEU A 61 3.98 -7.73 4.24
CA LEU A 61 4.77 -8.66 5.06
C LEU A 61 4.80 -8.12 6.50
N MET A 62 4.38 -8.94 7.47
CA MET A 62 4.33 -8.56 8.88
C MET A 62 5.05 -9.58 9.77
N GLN A 63 5.60 -9.08 10.87
CA GLN A 63 6.17 -9.89 11.95
C GLN A 63 5.87 -9.19 13.28
N ASN A 64 5.39 -9.94 14.29
CA ASN A 64 5.08 -9.40 15.62
C ASN A 64 4.20 -8.13 15.58
N VAL A 65 3.17 -8.12 14.71
CA VAL A 65 2.24 -6.98 14.50
C VAL A 65 2.91 -5.74 13.88
N LYS A 66 4.17 -5.83 13.46
CA LYS A 66 4.89 -4.75 12.77
C LYS A 66 5.00 -5.03 11.28
N VAL A 67 4.90 -3.98 10.48
CA VAL A 67 5.10 -4.09 9.03
C VAL A 67 6.60 -4.16 8.74
N ILE A 68 6.99 -5.09 7.88
CA ILE A 68 8.36 -5.24 7.39
C ILE A 68 8.48 -4.68 5.98
N ALA A 69 7.52 -4.99 5.10
CA ALA A 69 7.54 -4.53 3.72
C ALA A 69 6.14 -4.49 3.10
N PHE A 70 5.99 -3.61 2.10
CA PHE A 70 4.84 -3.55 1.20
C PHE A 70 5.27 -3.98 -0.20
N ALA A 71 4.46 -4.80 -0.87
CA ALA A 71 4.68 -5.19 -2.25
C ALA A 71 3.38 -5.08 -3.05
N SER A 72 3.47 -4.67 -4.31
CA SER A 72 2.34 -4.70 -5.23
C SER A 72 2.80 -5.00 -6.64
N ARG A 73 1.96 -5.67 -7.43
CA ARG A 73 2.19 -5.90 -8.86
C ARG A 73 0.89 -5.86 -9.65
N GLN A 74 0.97 -5.43 -10.90
CA GLN A 74 -0.14 -5.56 -11.85
C GLN A 74 -0.29 -7.03 -12.26
N ILE A 75 -1.53 -7.50 -12.39
CA ILE A 75 -1.82 -8.84 -12.92
C ILE A 75 -1.85 -8.74 -14.44
N LYS A 76 -1.05 -9.57 -15.12
CA LYS A 76 -1.07 -9.68 -16.58
C LYS A 76 -2.31 -10.47 -16.98
N VAL A 77 -3.05 -9.95 -17.94
CA VAL A 77 -4.12 -10.68 -18.62
C VAL A 77 -3.44 -11.40 -19.79
N TYR A 78 -3.54 -12.72 -19.83
CA TYR A 78 -2.97 -13.55 -20.89
C TYR A 78 -3.80 -13.44 -22.16
#